data_AF-A0A959W437-F1
#
_entry.id   AF-A0A959W437-F1
#
_cell.length_a   1.000
_cell.length_b   1.000
_cell.length_c   1.000
_cell.angle_alpha   90.00
_cell.angle_beta   90.00
_cell.angle_gamma   90.00
#
_symmetry.space_group_name_H-M   'P 1'
#
loop_
_entity.id
_entity.type
_entity.pdbx_description
1 polymer ?
#
loop_
_entity_poly.entity_id
_entity_poly.type
_entity_poly.pdbx_seq_one_letter_code
_entity_poly.pdbx_strand_id
1 'polypeptide(L)' 'SCEDCYFRQKMLCALDLEEPCGTFRESRPEGLVPPRQPMLLLRPPRWADREINGSRESGAAFG' A
#
# COMPACT_ATOMS: atom_id res chain seq x y z
N SER A 1 -7.24 26.98 1.05
CA SER A 1 -7.61 26.65 -0.36
C SER A 1 -6.58 25.66 -0.92
N CYS A 2 -6.57 25.32 -2.22
CA CYS A 2 -5.47 24.54 -2.81
C CYS A 2 -4.11 25.26 -2.75
N GLU A 3 -4.12 26.58 -2.56
CA GLU A 3 -2.90 27.40 -2.41
C GLU A 3 -2.05 26.99 -1.18
N ASP A 4 -2.68 26.42 -0.15
CA ASP A 4 -2.01 25.94 1.06
C ASP A 4 -1.51 24.48 0.94
N CYS A 5 -1.73 23.85 -0.22
CA CYS A 5 -1.33 22.48 -0.47
C CYS A 5 0.18 22.40 -0.73
N TYR A 6 0.86 21.47 -0.06
CA TYR A 6 2.27 21.11 -0.30
C TYR A 6 2.56 20.92 -1.79
N PHE A 7 1.69 20.21 -2.51
CA PHE A 7 1.89 19.94 -3.94
C PHE A 7 1.75 21.21 -4.79
N ARG A 8 0.84 22.14 -4.46
CA ARG A 8 0.66 23.40 -5.21
C ARG A 8 1.88 24.30 -5.05
N GLN A 9 2.34 24.50 -3.81
CA GLN A 9 3.52 25.32 -3.51
C GLN A 9 4.82 24.77 -4.10
N LYS A 10 4.86 23.48 -4.43
CA LYS A 10 5.99 22.82 -5.10
C LYS A 10 5.79 22.63 -6.61
N MET A 11 4.72 23.18 -7.20
CA MET A 11 4.38 23.00 -8.62
C MET A 11 4.22 21.53 -9.04
N LEU A 12 3.75 20.69 -8.12
CA LEU A 12 3.47 19.25 -8.28
C LEU A 12 1.98 18.91 -8.25
N CYS A 13 1.10 19.89 -8.00
CA CYS A 13 -0.33 19.66 -8.01
C CYS A 13 -0.83 19.50 -9.46
N ALA A 14 -1.42 18.36 -9.78
CA ALA A 14 -1.93 18.07 -11.11
C ALA A 14 -3.26 18.77 -11.44
N LEU A 15 -3.96 19.28 -10.41
CA LEU A 15 -5.28 19.88 -10.55
C LEU A 15 -5.19 21.39 -10.34
N ASP A 16 -5.87 22.15 -11.21
CA ASP A 16 -6.04 23.59 -11.08
C ASP A 16 -7.44 23.90 -10.51
N LEU A 17 -7.52 23.91 -9.17
CA LEU A 17 -8.75 24.08 -8.41
C LEU A 17 -8.56 25.18 -7.37
N GLU A 18 -9.59 25.96 -7.12
CA GLU A 18 -9.62 26.95 -6.03
C GLU A 18 -9.87 26.29 -4.66
N GLU A 19 -10.55 25.14 -4.65
CA GLU A 19 -10.81 24.32 -3.47
C GLU A 19 -9.69 23.28 -3.19
N PRO A 20 -9.57 22.74 -1.96
CA PRO A 20 -8.60 21.68 -1.67
C PRO A 20 -8.74 20.48 -2.60
N CYS A 21 -7.65 20.10 -3.28
CA CYS A 21 -7.64 18.94 -4.18
C CYS A 21 -7.81 17.61 -3.42
N GLY A 22 -8.20 16.53 -4.13
CA GLY A 22 -8.39 15.19 -3.55
C GLY A 22 -7.13 14.59 -2.91
N THR A 23 -5.95 15.13 -3.22
CA THR A 23 -4.67 14.75 -2.62
C THR A 23 -4.11 15.82 -1.68
N PHE A 24 -4.94 16.76 -1.20
CA PHE A 24 -4.50 17.88 -0.36
C PHE A 24 -3.65 17.40 0.83
N ARG A 25 -2.48 18.01 0.99
CA ARG A 25 -1.60 17.86 2.14
C ARG A 25 -1.18 19.25 2.54
N GLU A 26 -1.38 19.62 3.81
CA GLU A 26 -0.98 20.92 4.31
C GLU A 26 0.54 21.13 4.14
N SER A 27 0.94 22.30 3.63
CA SER A 27 2.35 22.65 3.49
C SER A 27 2.92 23.07 4.84
N ARG A 28 3.61 22.14 5.51
CA ARG A 28 4.27 22.39 6.80
C ARG A 28 5.80 22.42 6.65
N PRO A 29 6.54 23.09 7.55
CA PRO A 29 8.00 23.12 7.53
C PRO A 29 8.67 21.73 7.53
N GLU A 30 8.03 20.74 8.16
CA GLU A 30 8.52 19.36 8.24
C GLU A 30 8.37 18.60 6.90
N GLY A 31 7.64 19.16 5.93
CA GLY A 31 7.33 18.53 4.66
C GLY A 31 6.36 17.36 4.77
N LEU A 32 6.39 16.46 3.79
CA LEU A 32 5.58 15.24 3.81
C LEU A 32 6.17 14.24 4.80
N VAL A 33 5.47 14.01 5.91
CA VAL A 33 5.82 12.97 6.88
C VAL A 33 5.19 11.65 6.44
N PRO A 34 5.98 10.61 6.08
CA PRO A 34 5.42 9.33 5.73
C PRO A 34 4.77 8.69 6.97
N PRO A 35 3.59 8.05 6.84
CA PRO A 35 3.03 7.27 7.93
C PRO A 35 3.96 6.09 8.26
N ARG A 36 3.93 5.64 9.51
CA ARG A 36 4.66 4.41 9.90
C ARG A 36 4.09 3.23 9.10
N GLN A 37 4.89 2.70 8.19
CA GLN A 37 4.48 1.56 7.38
C GLN A 37 4.50 0.28 8.23
N PRO A 38 3.44 -0.56 8.18
CA PRO A 38 3.48 -1.88 8.78
C PRO A 38 4.57 -2.75 8.15
N MET A 39 5.07 -3.73 8.91
CA MET A 39 5.97 -4.73 8.36
C MET A 39 5.23 -5.60 7.33
N LEU A 40 5.88 -5.85 6.19
CA LEU A 40 5.36 -6.78 5.19
C LEU A 40 5.42 -8.20 5.74
N LEU A 41 4.27 -8.88 5.80
CA LEU A 41 4.19 -10.29 6.13
C LEU A 41 4.38 -11.11 4.85
N LEU A 42 5.38 -12.00 4.86
CA LEU A 42 5.65 -12.85 3.70
C LEU A 42 4.60 -13.96 3.62
N ARG A 43 3.86 -14.00 2.52
CA ARG A 43 2.99 -15.14 2.21
C ARG A 43 3.85 -16.31 1.74
N PRO A 44 3.55 -17.56 2.15
CA PRO A 44 4.19 -18.73 1.57
C PRO A 44 4.08 -18.70 0.04
N PRO A 45 5.14 -19.09 -0.68
CA PRO A 45 5.08 -19.19 -2.13
C PRO A 45 4.06 -20.27 -2.52
N ARG A 46 3.44 -20.13 -3.70
CA ARG A 46 2.37 -21.04 -4.16
C ARG A 46 2.76 -22.53 -4.18
N TRP A 47 4.04 -22.85 -4.23
CA TRP A 47 4.53 -24.24 -4.21
C TRP A 47 4.52 -24.85 -2.79
N ALA A 48 4.59 -24.05 -1.73
CA ALA A 48 4.56 -24.53 -0.34
C ALA A 48 3.18 -25.10 0.06
N ASP A 49 2.10 -24.70 -0.62
CA ASP A 49 0.74 -25.22 -0.36
C ASP A 49 0.57 -26.68 -0.83
N ARG A 50 1.40 -27.17 -1.76
CA ARG A 50 1.26 -28.52 -2.35
C ARG A 50 1.77 -29.62 -1.42
N GLU A 51 2.74 -29.34 -0.57
CA GLU A 51 3.28 -30.32 0.38
C GLU A 51 2.29 -30.63 1.51
N ILE A 52 1.56 -29.60 1.99
CA ILE A 52 0.58 -29.74 3.07
C ILE A 52 -0.65 -30.54 2.63
N ASN A 53 -1.17 -30.29 1.41
CA ASN A 53 -2.36 -30.98 0.90
C ASN A 53 -2.06 -32.31 0.20
N GLY A 54 -0.89 -32.45 -0.46
CA GLY A 54 -0.50 -33.69 -1.13
C GLY A 54 -0.23 -34.85 -0.17
N SER A 55 0.14 -34.57 1.07
CA SER A 55 0.33 -35.60 2.11
C SER A 55 -0.98 -36.23 2.59
N ARG A 56 -2.14 -35.60 2.31
CA ARG A 56 -3.46 -36.08 2.73
C ARG A 56 -4.08 -37.07 1.73
N GLU A 57 -3.66 -37.04 0.47
CA GLU A 57 -4.17 -37.92 -0.59
C GLU A 57 -3.42 -39.25 -0.68
N SER A 58 -2.17 -39.33 -0.18
CA SER A 58 -1.33 -40.53 -0.24
C SER A 58 -1.71 -41.66 0.74
N GLY A 59 -2.68 -41.42 1.64
CA GLY A 59 -3.07 -42.37 2.70
C GLY A 59 -4.29 -43.25 2.40
N ALA A 60 -4.92 -43.11 1.24
CA ALA A 60 -6.19 -43.79 0.91
C ALA A 60 -6.06 -44.79 -0.26
N ALA A 61 -4.95 -45.51 -0.36
CA ALA A 61 -4.75 -46.51 -1.42
C ALA A 61 -3.99 -47.76 -0.94
N PHE A 62 -4.53 -48.46 0.08
CA PHE A 62 -4.32 -49.90 0.26
C PHE A 62 -5.63 -50.50 0.78
N GLY A 63 -6.44 -50.99 -0.15
CA GLY A 63 -7.56 -51.90 0.09
C GLY A 63 -7.18 -53.31 -0.29
#